data_AF-A8QA76-F1
#
_entry.id   AF-A8QA76-F1
#
_cell.length_a   1.000
_cell.length_b   1.000
_cell.length_c   1.000
_cell.angle_alpha   90.00
_cell.angle_beta   90.00
_cell.angle_gamma   90.00
#
_symmetry.space_group_name_H-M   'P 1'
#
loop_
_entity.id
_entity.type
_entity.pdbx_description
1 polymer ?
#
loop_
_entity_poly.entity_id
_entity_poly.type
_entity_poly.pdbx_seq_one_letter_code
_entity_poly.pdbx_strand_id
1 'polypeptide(L)'
;MGYAYESLEDIDPFLENPYEGNSMTLLLARELSQRLDCYVVAGFPERASSHTFRELEPTEKRHDARHIEEKNLESAHLPRISRKAYNAALLTDQKGKLVKVFRKHFLYEADTPWADEGPGFEYVELPGIGRLCVAICMDLNRAYYFYEYRND
;
A
#
# COMPACT_ATOMS: atom_id res chain seq x y z
N MET A 1 3.13 5.23 -19.11
CA MET A 1 2.67 5.94 -17.89
C MET A 1 2.52 4.87 -16.82
N GLY A 2 3.01 5.06 -15.59
CA GLY A 2 3.02 3.99 -14.58
C GLY A 2 2.62 4.43 -13.16
N TYR A 3 2.04 5.62 -13.01
CA TYR A 3 1.70 6.17 -11.68
C TYR A 3 0.39 6.98 -11.67
N ALA A 4 0.19 7.86 -12.66
CA ALA A 4 -1.03 8.64 -12.77
C ALA A 4 -2.07 7.89 -13.61
N TYR A 5 -3.14 7.41 -12.96
CA TYR A 5 -4.32 6.80 -13.57
C TYR A 5 -5.55 7.61 -13.18
N GLU A 6 -6.49 7.78 -14.10
CA GLU A 6 -7.64 8.66 -13.91
C GLU A 6 -8.84 7.96 -13.23
N SER A 7 -8.87 6.63 -13.24
CA SER A 7 -9.90 5.83 -12.60
C SER A 7 -9.45 4.40 -12.31
N LEU A 8 -10.30 3.63 -11.61
CA LEU A 8 -10.09 2.20 -11.42
C LEU A 8 -10.09 1.43 -12.74
N GLU A 9 -10.95 1.79 -13.69
CA GLU A 9 -11.04 1.15 -15.01
C GLU A 9 -9.76 1.34 -15.83
N ASP A 10 -9.12 2.51 -15.69
CA ASP A 10 -7.87 2.84 -16.37
C ASP A 10 -6.68 2.00 -15.85
N ILE A 11 -6.61 1.79 -14.53
CA ILE A 11 -5.55 0.96 -13.94
C ILE A 11 -5.86 -0.55 -13.97
N ASP A 12 -7.12 -0.96 -14.17
CA ASP A 12 -7.58 -2.35 -14.03
C ASP A 12 -6.69 -3.39 -14.77
N PRO A 13 -6.24 -3.16 -16.02
CA PRO A 13 -5.38 -4.10 -16.74
C PRO A 13 -4.00 -4.31 -16.10
N PHE A 14 -3.57 -3.39 -15.22
CA PHE A 14 -2.27 -3.40 -14.56
C PHE A 14 -2.33 -3.90 -13.11
N LEU A 15 -3.54 -4.00 -12.51
CA LEU A 15 -3.69 -4.46 -11.14
C LEU A 15 -3.27 -5.93 -10.99
N GLU A 16 -2.40 -6.18 -10.02
CA GLU A 16 -1.84 -7.51 -9.77
C GLU A 16 -2.39 -8.12 -8.48
N ASN A 17 -2.64 -9.43 -8.48
CA ASN A 17 -2.92 -10.19 -7.27
C ASN A 17 -1.69 -11.03 -6.88
N PRO A 18 -0.94 -10.69 -5.82
CA PRO A 18 0.27 -11.41 -5.45
C PRO A 18 -0.02 -12.80 -4.83
N TYR A 19 -1.29 -13.11 -4.52
CA TYR A 19 -1.70 -14.37 -3.89
C TYR A 19 -2.16 -15.44 -4.89
N GLU A 20 -2.37 -15.09 -6.16
CA GLU A 20 -2.86 -16.00 -7.22
C GLU A 20 -1.79 -16.42 -8.23
N GLY A 21 -0.51 -16.08 -7.97
CA GLY A 21 0.64 -16.60 -8.72
C GLY A 21 0.97 -15.90 -10.04
N ASN A 22 0.13 -14.95 -10.49
CA ASN A 22 0.30 -14.24 -11.77
C ASN A 22 0.81 -12.78 -11.62
N SER A 23 1.24 -12.37 -10.43
CA SER A 23 1.81 -11.04 -10.22
C SER A 23 3.22 -10.96 -10.81
N MET A 24 3.38 -10.13 -11.85
CA MET A 24 4.65 -9.88 -12.52
C MET A 24 5.67 -9.20 -11.59
N THR A 25 5.23 -8.27 -10.75
CA THR A 25 6.10 -7.63 -9.76
C THR A 25 6.58 -8.64 -8.73
N LEU A 26 5.73 -9.56 -8.30
CA LEU A 26 6.13 -10.64 -7.41
C LEU A 26 7.15 -11.57 -8.09
N LEU A 27 6.92 -11.98 -9.34
CA LEU A 27 7.86 -12.83 -10.08
C LEU A 27 9.25 -12.18 -10.18
N LEU A 28 9.30 -10.89 -10.52
CA LEU A 28 10.56 -10.14 -10.55
C LEU A 28 11.22 -10.06 -9.17
N ALA A 29 10.46 -9.72 -8.13
CA ALA A 29 10.99 -9.61 -6.76
C ALA A 29 11.51 -10.96 -6.24
N ARG A 30 10.89 -12.08 -6.61
CA ARG A 30 11.35 -13.44 -6.29
C ARG A 30 12.68 -13.77 -6.98
N GLU A 31 12.77 -13.53 -8.27
CA GLU A 31 13.99 -13.78 -9.05
C GLU A 31 15.15 -12.96 -8.47
N LEU A 32 14.92 -11.66 -8.20
CA LEU A 32 15.93 -10.79 -7.63
C LEU A 32 16.34 -11.22 -6.22
N SER A 33 15.39 -11.58 -5.35
CA SER A 33 15.68 -11.95 -3.97
C SER A 33 16.47 -13.25 -3.88
N GLN A 34 16.17 -14.23 -4.73
CA GLN A 34 16.91 -15.49 -4.83
C GLN A 34 18.30 -15.30 -5.44
N ARG A 35 18.41 -14.53 -6.52
CA ARG A 35 19.68 -14.34 -7.24
C ARG A 35 20.69 -13.54 -6.44
N LEU A 36 20.23 -12.58 -5.65
CA LEU A 36 21.08 -11.67 -4.86
C LEU A 36 21.17 -12.07 -3.38
N ASP A 37 20.49 -13.15 -2.97
CA ASP A 37 20.40 -13.63 -1.58
C ASP A 37 20.01 -12.51 -0.59
N CYS A 38 18.96 -11.76 -0.92
CA CYS A 38 18.54 -10.58 -0.15
C CYS A 38 17.01 -10.49 0.02
N TYR A 39 16.57 -9.62 0.92
CA TYR A 39 15.17 -9.20 0.95
C TYR A 39 14.93 -8.17 -0.15
N VAL A 40 13.78 -8.26 -0.84
CA VAL A 40 13.39 -7.29 -1.87
C VAL A 40 12.04 -6.69 -1.54
N VAL A 41 11.96 -5.36 -1.55
CA VAL A 41 10.70 -4.60 -1.48
C VAL A 41 10.43 -4.00 -2.85
N ALA A 42 9.22 -4.17 -3.38
CA ALA A 42 8.82 -3.62 -4.68
C ALA A 42 7.39 -3.06 -4.61
N GLY A 43 7.22 -1.83 -5.12
CA GLY A 43 5.91 -1.19 -5.24
C GLY A 43 5.12 -1.74 -6.43
N PHE A 44 3.80 -1.91 -6.26
CA PHE A 44 2.91 -2.43 -7.31
C PHE A 44 1.44 -2.01 -7.05
N PRO A 45 0.59 -1.98 -8.09
CA PRO A 45 -0.84 -1.73 -7.95
C PRO A 45 -1.55 -3.04 -7.57
N GLU A 46 -1.99 -3.18 -6.31
CA GLU A 46 -2.62 -4.40 -5.80
C GLU A 46 -4.10 -4.46 -6.18
N ARG A 47 -4.54 -5.61 -6.72
CA ARG A 47 -5.95 -6.00 -6.78
C ARG A 47 -6.39 -6.61 -5.45
N ALA A 48 -7.44 -6.07 -4.84
CA ALA A 48 -7.98 -6.62 -3.62
C ALA A 48 -8.52 -8.05 -3.83
N SER A 49 -8.23 -8.94 -2.87
CA SER A 49 -8.66 -10.33 -2.87
C SER A 49 -9.12 -10.77 -1.47
N SER A 50 -9.61 -12.01 -1.35
CA SER A 50 -9.93 -12.61 -0.05
C SER A 50 -8.72 -12.69 0.90
N HIS A 51 -7.50 -12.75 0.37
CA HIS A 51 -6.28 -12.66 1.18
C HIS A 51 -6.06 -11.25 1.70
N THR A 52 -6.22 -10.24 0.82
CA THR A 52 -6.16 -8.83 1.20
C THR A 52 -7.08 -8.55 2.39
N PHE A 53 -8.36 -8.92 2.32
CA PHE A 53 -9.31 -8.63 3.40
C PHE A 53 -8.96 -9.31 4.72
N ARG A 54 -8.42 -10.54 4.69
CA ARG A 54 -7.93 -11.22 5.91
C ARG A 54 -6.75 -10.50 6.54
N GLU A 55 -5.88 -9.90 5.74
CA GLU A 55 -4.77 -9.10 6.27
C GLU A 55 -5.22 -7.76 6.84
N LEU A 56 -6.37 -7.22 6.41
CA LEU A 56 -6.92 -5.96 6.92
C LEU A 56 -7.57 -6.09 8.30
N GLU A 57 -7.78 -7.31 8.80
CA GLU A 57 -8.29 -7.52 10.16
C GLU A 57 -7.38 -6.87 11.21
N PRO A 58 -7.93 -6.34 12.33
CA PRO A 58 -7.14 -5.65 13.35
C PRO A 58 -6.01 -6.51 13.91
N THR A 59 -4.84 -5.90 14.14
CA THR A 59 -3.67 -6.54 14.74
C THR A 59 -2.92 -5.56 15.63
N GLU A 60 -2.31 -6.06 16.72
CA GLU A 60 -1.49 -5.26 17.64
C GLU A 60 -0.25 -4.64 16.97
N LYS A 61 0.17 -5.19 15.82
CA LYS A 61 1.33 -4.69 15.06
C LYS A 61 0.99 -3.51 14.15
N ARG A 62 -0.26 -3.07 14.13
CA ARG A 62 -0.75 -1.99 13.28
C ARG A 62 -0.89 -0.70 14.07
N HIS A 63 -0.47 0.39 13.46
CA HIS A 63 -0.64 1.74 13.95
C HIS A 63 -1.36 2.59 12.90
N ASP A 64 -2.60 2.95 13.19
CA ASP A 64 -3.35 3.93 12.40
C ASP A 64 -2.88 5.34 12.80
N ALA A 65 -2.31 6.08 11.84
CA ALA A 65 -1.74 7.40 12.07
C ALA A 65 -2.71 8.54 11.71
N ARG A 66 -3.96 8.22 11.36
CA ARG A 66 -4.99 9.23 11.11
C ARG A 66 -5.39 9.90 12.42
N HIS A 67 -5.31 11.23 12.44
CA HIS A 67 -5.88 12.02 13.52
C HIS A 67 -7.37 12.24 13.24
N ILE A 68 -8.23 11.44 13.86
CA ILE A 68 -9.69 11.60 13.73
C ILE A 68 -10.12 12.71 14.71
N GLU A 69 -10.18 13.94 14.22
CA GLU A 69 -10.97 15.01 14.86
C GLU A 69 -12.35 15.05 14.19
N GLU A 70 -13.43 15.11 14.99
CA GLU A 70 -14.84 15.02 14.55
C GLU A 70 -15.25 16.02 13.45
N LYS A 71 -14.43 17.06 13.19
CA LYS A 71 -14.74 18.15 12.26
C LYS A 71 -14.22 17.98 10.82
N ASN A 72 -13.46 16.95 10.49
CA ASN A 72 -12.74 16.86 9.20
C ASN A 72 -13.10 15.64 8.34
N LEU A 73 -14.36 15.18 8.37
CA LEU A 73 -14.78 14.04 7.54
C LEU A 73 -15.03 14.41 6.07
N GLU A 74 -15.21 15.70 5.75
CA GLU A 74 -15.51 16.17 4.38
C GLU A 74 -14.28 16.50 3.52
N SER A 75 -13.07 16.58 4.11
CA SER A 75 -11.84 17.03 3.43
C SER A 75 -10.72 16.00 3.36
N ALA A 76 -10.93 14.79 3.90
CA ALA A 76 -9.99 13.71 3.66
C ALA A 76 -9.98 13.36 2.17
N HIS A 77 -8.80 13.04 1.61
CA HIS A 77 -8.66 12.35 0.33
C HIS A 77 -9.21 10.92 0.47
N LEU A 78 -10.48 10.81 0.84
CA LEU A 78 -11.18 9.56 1.06
C LEU A 78 -11.16 8.80 -0.25
N PRO A 79 -10.91 7.49 -0.19
CA PRO A 79 -10.86 6.69 -1.40
C PRO A 79 -12.19 6.82 -2.14
N ARG A 80 -12.12 7.16 -3.44
CA ARG A 80 -13.31 7.31 -4.30
C ARG A 80 -13.90 5.96 -4.69
N ILE A 81 -13.23 4.88 -4.29
CA ILE A 81 -13.62 3.50 -4.46
C ILE A 81 -13.60 2.82 -3.10
N SER A 82 -14.36 1.74 -2.94
CA SER A 82 -14.40 1.00 -1.68
C SER A 82 -13.94 -0.45 -1.91
N ARG A 83 -12.81 -0.79 -1.30
CA ARG A 83 -12.23 -2.13 -1.14
C ARG A 83 -11.93 -2.88 -2.45
N LYS A 84 -11.38 -2.20 -3.46
CA LYS A 84 -11.09 -2.83 -4.77
C LYS A 84 -9.60 -2.88 -5.12
N ALA A 85 -8.80 -1.90 -4.73
CA ALA A 85 -7.41 -1.82 -5.14
C ALA A 85 -6.57 -0.99 -4.17
N TYR A 86 -5.26 -1.20 -4.13
CA TYR A 86 -4.35 -0.47 -3.24
C TYR A 86 -3.06 -0.07 -3.96
N ASN A 87 -2.51 1.09 -3.60
CA ASN A 87 -1.10 1.36 -3.83
C ASN A 87 -0.30 0.59 -2.78
N ALA A 88 0.46 -0.41 -3.20
CA ALA A 88 1.04 -1.39 -2.27
C ALA A 88 2.54 -1.62 -2.55
N ALA A 89 3.20 -2.25 -1.58
CA ALA A 89 4.56 -2.76 -1.71
C ALA A 89 4.64 -4.18 -1.17
N LEU A 90 5.15 -5.11 -1.99
CA LEU A 90 5.39 -6.49 -1.57
C LEU A 90 6.84 -6.64 -1.06
N LEU A 91 7.02 -7.54 -0.10
CA LEU A 91 8.32 -7.93 0.46
C LEU A 91 8.55 -9.42 0.21
N THR A 92 9.66 -9.78 -0.44
CA THR A 92 10.13 -11.17 -0.56
C THR A 92 11.36 -11.42 0.31
N ASP A 93 11.49 -12.65 0.80
CA ASP A 93 12.72 -13.14 1.45
C ASP A 93 13.74 -13.68 0.44
N GLN A 94 14.92 -14.06 0.93
CA GLN A 94 16.02 -14.64 0.15
C GLN A 94 15.64 -15.93 -0.59
N LYS A 95 14.56 -16.61 -0.16
CA LYS A 95 14.05 -17.82 -0.83
C LYS A 95 12.99 -17.49 -1.89
N GLY A 96 12.69 -16.21 -2.11
CA GLY A 96 11.61 -15.78 -2.99
C GLY A 96 10.22 -16.00 -2.39
N LYS A 97 10.09 -16.17 -1.07
CA LYS A 97 8.79 -16.27 -0.44
C LYS A 97 8.23 -14.86 -0.24
N LEU A 98 6.96 -14.65 -0.58
CA LEU A 98 6.22 -13.45 -0.20
C LEU A 98 6.06 -13.43 1.34
N VAL A 99 6.64 -12.42 1.98
CA VAL A 99 6.63 -12.24 3.44
C VAL A 99 5.44 -11.38 3.87
N LYS A 100 5.24 -10.23 3.21
CA LYS A 100 4.19 -9.27 3.54
C LYS A 100 3.86 -8.36 2.35
N VAL A 101 2.62 -7.91 2.28
CA VAL A 101 2.18 -6.78 1.45
C VAL A 101 1.84 -5.62 2.39
N PHE A 102 2.47 -4.46 2.14
CA PHE A 102 2.20 -3.19 2.80
C PHE A 102 1.31 -2.34 1.89
N ARG A 103 0.33 -1.64 2.44
CA ARG A 103 -0.63 -0.82 1.70
C ARG A 103 -0.49 0.62 2.14
N LYS A 104 -0.35 1.52 1.17
CA LYS A 104 -0.16 2.96 1.38
C LYS A 104 -1.24 3.50 2.29
N HIS A 105 -0.85 4.12 3.39
CA HIS A 105 -1.78 4.58 4.41
C HIS A 105 -2.38 5.95 4.08
N PHE A 106 -1.56 6.88 3.58
CA PHE A 106 -2.01 8.21 3.15
C PHE A 106 -1.92 8.32 1.63
N LEU A 107 -3.07 8.46 0.96
CA LEU A 107 -3.11 8.62 -0.49
C LEU A 107 -2.59 9.99 -0.93
N TYR A 108 -1.90 10.02 -2.07
CA TYR A 108 -1.67 11.25 -2.83
C TYR A 108 -2.81 11.44 -3.84
N GLU A 109 -2.99 12.66 -4.36
CA GLU A 109 -4.08 12.99 -5.31
C GLU A 109 -4.17 11.97 -6.47
N ALA A 110 -3.02 11.53 -6.99
CA ALA A 110 -2.92 10.56 -8.07
C ALA A 110 -3.38 9.14 -7.71
N ASP A 111 -3.48 8.79 -6.42
CA ASP A 111 -3.98 7.48 -5.98
C ASP A 111 -5.50 7.47 -5.76
N THR A 112 -6.08 8.63 -5.41
CA THR A 112 -7.49 8.76 -5.00
C THR A 112 -8.54 8.24 -6.00
N PRO A 113 -8.34 8.28 -7.34
CA PRO A 113 -9.33 7.78 -8.28
C PRO A 113 -9.38 6.25 -8.38
N TRP A 114 -8.34 5.55 -7.92
CA TRP A 114 -8.17 4.12 -8.20
C TRP A 114 -7.72 3.25 -7.03
N ALA A 115 -7.33 3.84 -5.89
CA ALA A 115 -6.86 3.11 -4.71
C ALA A 115 -7.69 3.39 -3.46
N ASP A 116 -7.72 2.39 -2.58
CA ASP A 116 -8.16 2.47 -1.20
C ASP A 116 -6.98 2.81 -0.27
N GLU A 117 -7.27 3.48 0.85
CA GLU A 117 -6.31 3.65 1.94
C GLU A 117 -6.02 2.32 2.64
N GLY A 118 -4.74 2.08 2.91
CA GLY A 118 -4.28 1.03 3.80
C GLY A 118 -4.70 1.28 5.25
N PRO A 119 -4.80 0.21 6.06
CA PRO A 119 -5.40 0.28 7.40
C PRO A 119 -4.51 0.96 8.45
N GLY A 120 -3.25 1.25 8.13
CA GLY A 120 -2.26 1.79 9.03
C GLY A 120 -0.86 1.28 8.71
N PHE A 121 0.12 1.82 9.43
CA PHE A 121 1.50 1.33 9.40
C PHE A 121 1.58 -0.03 10.08
N GLU A 122 2.27 -0.97 9.44
CA GLU A 122 2.50 -2.32 9.98
C GLU A 122 3.99 -2.64 9.89
N TYR A 123 4.45 -3.53 10.78
CA TYR A 123 5.83 -4.01 10.75
C TYR A 123 5.93 -5.52 10.75
N VAL A 124 7.06 -6.00 10.22
CA VAL A 124 7.51 -7.40 10.29
C VAL A 124 8.86 -7.47 10.98
N GLU A 125 9.14 -8.57 11.65
CA GLU A 125 10.45 -8.84 12.24
C GLU A 125 11.23 -9.74 11.28
N LEU A 126 12.36 -9.26 10.77
CA LEU A 126 13.17 -9.96 9.77
C LEU A 126 14.47 -10.49 10.39
N PRO A 127 14.79 -11.79 10.24
CA PRO A 127 16.09 -12.33 10.64
C PRO A 127 17.26 -11.53 10.06
N GLY A 128 18.17 -11.08 10.94
CA GLY A 128 19.38 -10.34 10.55
C GLY A 128 19.20 -8.85 10.25
N ILE A 129 17.96 -8.35 10.09
CA ILE A 129 17.66 -6.92 9.87
C ILE A 129 16.96 -6.30 11.08
N GLY A 130 16.08 -7.05 11.74
CA GLY A 130 15.21 -6.56 12.81
C GLY A 130 13.86 -6.07 12.29
N ARG A 131 13.27 -5.10 12.98
CA ARG A 131 11.94 -4.58 12.67
C ARG A 131 11.96 -3.74 11.39
N LEU A 132 11.17 -4.15 10.40
CA LEU A 132 10.95 -3.41 9.15
C LEU A 132 9.50 -2.93 9.06
N CYS A 133 9.33 -1.65 8.76
CA CYS A 133 8.08 -1.02 8.31
C CYS A 133 8.33 -0.39 6.94
N VAL A 134 7.35 -0.44 6.05
CA VAL A 134 7.43 0.20 4.72
C VAL A 134 6.42 1.34 4.67
N ALA A 135 6.91 2.52 4.30
CA ALA A 135 6.11 3.72 4.04
C ALA A 135 6.21 4.08 2.56
N ILE A 136 5.07 4.34 1.92
CA ILE A 136 4.97 4.61 0.48
C ILE A 136 4.74 6.10 0.26
N CYS A 137 5.81 6.81 -0.12
CA CYS A 137 5.78 8.22 -0.57
C CYS A 137 5.05 9.15 0.42
N MET A 138 3.77 9.39 0.18
CA MET A 138 2.90 10.30 0.93
C MET A 138 2.71 9.88 2.40
N ASP A 139 2.99 8.62 2.73
CA ASP A 139 3.00 8.12 4.11
C ASP A 139 3.94 8.89 5.05
N LEU A 140 4.99 9.55 4.53
CA LEU A 140 5.92 10.35 5.35
C LEU A 140 5.40 11.74 5.70
N ASN A 141 4.32 12.18 5.06
CA ASN A 141 3.70 13.46 5.33
C ASN A 141 2.54 13.27 6.31
N ARG A 142 2.11 14.36 6.96
CA ARG A 142 0.84 14.31 7.70
C ARG A 142 -0.27 13.96 6.72
N ALA A 143 -1.29 13.23 7.18
CA ALA A 143 -2.55 13.13 6.47
C ALA A 143 -2.94 14.54 6.00
N TYR A 144 -2.97 14.75 4.68
CA TYR A 144 -3.30 16.06 4.13
C TYR A 144 -4.80 16.30 4.36
N TYR A 145 -5.09 17.08 5.40
CA TYR A 145 -6.31 17.86 5.49
C TYR A 145 -5.95 19.30 5.08
N PHE A 146 -5.95 19.60 3.78
CA PHE A 146 -5.92 21.00 3.27
C PHE A 146 -7.40 21.42 3.10
N TYR A 147 -7.96 22.52 3.64
CA TYR A 147 -7.49 23.90 3.78
C TYR A 147 -8.20 24.63 4.96
N GLU A 148 -7.43 25.22 5.88
CA GLU A 148 -7.65 26.58 6.37
C GLU A 148 -6.34 27.32 6.12
N TYR A 149 -6.17 27.93 4.95
CA TYR A 149 -5.23 29.03 4.62
C TYR A 149 -5.35 29.29 3.11
N ARG A 150 -6.57 29.68 2.70
CA ARG A 150 -6.85 30.31 1.40
C ARG A 150 -8.01 31.28 1.57
N ASN A 151 -7.97 32.08 2.63
CA ASN A 151 -8.76 33.28 2.84
C ASN A 151 -8.11 34.05 3.99
N ASP A 152 -6.97 34.68 3.70
CA ASP A 152 -6.49 35.91 4.34
C ASP A 152 -5.60 36.63 3.32
#